data_AF-A0A849KIB6-F1
#
_entry.id   AF-A0A849KIB6-F1
#
_cell.length_a   1.000
_cell.length_b   1.000
_cell.length_c   1.000
_cell.angle_alpha   90.00
_cell.angle_beta   90.00
_cell.angle_gamma   90.00
#
_symmetry.space_group_name_H-M   'P 1'
#
loop_
_entity.id
_entity.type
_entity.pdbx_description
1 polymer ?
#
loop_
_entity_poly.entity_id
_entity_poly.type
_entity_poly.pdbx_seq_one_letter_code
_entity_poly.pdbx_strand_id
1 'polypeptide(L)' 'MNTGIGVGLALVRQIVELHGGTVQAKSPGIGKGSEFSFRLPTVAALQDRADRAAARG' A
#
# COMPACT_ATOMS: atom_id res chain seq x y z
N MET A 1 19.97 4.96 -22.46
CA MET A 1 19.08 3.80 -22.20
C MET A 1 18.68 3.83 -20.72
N ASN A 2 17.83 4.78 -20.32
CA ASN A 2 17.52 5.01 -18.89
C ASN A 2 16.03 5.25 -18.70
N THR A 3 15.19 4.37 -19.23
CA THR A 3 13.74 4.45 -19.06
C THR A 3 13.29 3.35 -18.11
N GLY A 4 12.92 3.72 -16.88
CA GLY A 4 12.01 2.90 -16.07
C GLY A 4 12.51 2.29 -14.76
N ILE A 5 13.74 2.58 -14.31
CA ILE A 5 14.20 2.07 -13.00
C ILE A 5 13.61 2.95 -11.89
N GLY A 6 12.49 2.52 -11.31
CA GLY A 6 12.09 2.91 -9.94
C GLY A 6 10.87 3.81 -9.75
N VAL A 7 10.31 4.44 -10.79
CA VAL A 7 9.17 5.36 -10.60
C VAL A 7 7.87 4.63 -10.26
N GLY A 8 7.60 3.49 -10.91
CA GLY A 8 6.32 2.80 -10.79
C GLY A 8 5.98 2.40 -9.34
N LEU A 9 6.92 1.74 -8.64
CA LEU A 9 6.68 1.32 -7.26
C LEU A 9 6.65 2.51 -6.28
N ALA A 10 7.43 3.57 -6.55
CA ALA A 10 7.40 4.78 -5.74
C ALA A 10 6.03 5.47 -5.81
N LEU A 11 5.43 5.57 -7.01
CA LEU A 11 4.08 6.11 -7.20
C LEU A 11 3.02 5.23 -6.52
N VAL A 12 3.09 3.91 -6.72
CA VAL A 12 2.17 2.97 -6.06
C VAL A 12 2.24 3.12 -4.54
N ARG A 13 3.45 3.24 -3.97
CA ARG A 13 3.66 3.44 -2.54
C ARG A 13 2.99 4.73 -2.07
N GLN A 14 3.21 5.85 -2.76
CA GLN A 14 2.57 7.12 -2.40
C GLN A 14 1.05 7.04 -2.43
N ILE A 15 0.47 6.45 -3.49
CA ILE A 15 -0.99 6.28 -3.61
C ILE A 15 -1.52 5.42 -2.46
N VAL A 16 -0.90 4.28 -2.18
CA VAL A 16 -1.33 3.37 -1.10
C VAL A 16 -1.22 4.04 0.28
N GLU A 17 -0.14 4.77 0.55
CA GLU A 17 0.05 5.50 1.80
C GLU A 17 -0.99 6.62 1.98
N LEU A 18 -1.31 7.37 0.92
CA LEU A 18 -2.36 8.41 0.93
C LEU A 18 -3.74 7.83 1.27
N HIS A 19 -4.01 6.57 0.91
CA HIS A 19 -5.23 5.86 1.26
C HIS A 19 -5.16 5.18 2.65
N GLY A 20 -4.13 5.45 3.45
CA GLY A 20 -3.93 4.87 4.78
C GLY A 20 -3.61 3.37 4.74
N GLY A 21 -3.06 2.90 3.62
CA GLY A 21 -2.69 1.52 3.39
C GLY A 21 -1.20 1.21 3.53
N THR A 22 -0.83 0.00 3.15
CA THR A 22 0.57 -0.47 3.13
C THR A 22 0.85 -1.28 1.87
N VAL A 23 2.09 -1.25 1.39
CA VAL A 23 2.54 -2.02 0.22
C VAL A 23 3.79 -2.84 0.55
N GLN A 24 3.89 -4.04 0.00
CA GLN A 24 5.07 -4.92 0.09
C GLN A 24 5.42 -5.50 -1.29
N ALA A 25 6.71 -5.77 -1.48
CA ALA A 25 7.23 -6.49 -2.63
C ALA A 25 8.09 -7.64 -2.14
N LYS A 26 7.93 -8.82 -2.74
CA LYS A 26 8.72 -10.02 -2.45
C LYS A 26 9.18 -10.64 -3.75
N SER A 27 10.44 -11.07 -3.81
CA SER A 27 10.97 -11.88 -4.91
C SER A 27 11.82 -13.00 -4.33
N PRO A 28 11.68 -14.25 -4.81
CA PRO A 28 12.54 -15.35 -4.37
C PRO A 28 13.96 -15.26 -4.96
N GLY A 29 14.21 -14.35 -5.89
CA GLY A 29 15.49 -14.20 -6.59
C GLY A 29 15.34 -14.12 -8.12
N ILE A 30 16.48 -14.03 -8.81
CA ILE A 30 16.55 -13.84 -10.26
C ILE A 30 15.80 -14.95 -10.99
N GLY A 31 14.97 -14.56 -11.97
CA GLY A 31 14.22 -15.51 -12.81
C GLY A 31 13.06 -16.21 -12.10
N LYS A 32 12.71 -15.83 -10.87
CA LYS A 32 11.59 -16.41 -10.09
C LYS A 32 10.35 -15.51 -10.02
N GLY A 33 10.37 -14.40 -10.75
CA GLY A 33 9.32 -13.38 -10.69
C GLY A 33 9.31 -12.62 -9.37
N SER A 34 8.27 -11.81 -9.20
CA SER A 34 8.04 -10.97 -8.02
C SER A 34 6.54 -10.90 -7.72
N GLU A 35 6.20 -10.87 -6.44
CA GLU A 35 4.85 -10.60 -5.94
C GLU A 35 4.83 -9.21 -5.30
N PHE A 36 3.81 -8.43 -5.63
CA PHE A 36 3.52 -7.14 -5.01
C PHE A 36 2.13 -7.21 -4.39
N SER A 37 2.04 -6.89 -3.10
CA SER A 37 0.80 -6.99 -2.34
C SER A 37 0.54 -5.67 -1.61
N PHE A 38 -0.72 -5.25 -1.57
CA PHE A 38 -1.15 -4.03 -0.88
C PHE A 38 -2.32 -4.32 0.05
N ARG A 39 -2.40 -3.56 1.14
CA ARG A 39 -3.54 -3.57 2.07
C ARG A 39 -4.09 -2.16 2.16
N LEU A 40 -5.39 -2.02 1.91
CA LEU A 40 -6.14 -0.79 2.07
C LEU A 40 -7.23 -0.99 3.13
N PRO A 41 -7.54 0.03 3.93
CA PRO A 41 -8.73 0.01 4.78
C PRO A 41 -9.99 -0.15 3.92
N THR A 42 -10.90 -1.03 4.33
CA THR A 42 -12.25 -1.07 3.75
C THR A 42 -13.07 0.09 4.31
N VAL A 43 -14.18 0.42 3.64
CA VAL A 43 -15.12 1.45 4.13
C VAL A 43 -15.56 1.15 5.57
N ALA A 44 -15.91 -0.12 5.86
CA ALA A 44 -16.28 -0.53 7.21
C ALA A 44 -15.13 -0.34 8.24
N ALA A 45 -13.89 -0.65 7.86
CA ALA A 45 -12.73 -0.44 8.74
C ALA A 45 -12.44 1.05 8.99
N LEU A 46 -12.74 1.92 8.02
CA LEU A 46 -12.64 3.38 8.20
C LEU A 46 -13.73 3.90 9.14
N GLN A 47 -14.96 3.39 9.02
CA GLN A 47 -16.08 3.74 9.89
C GLN A 47 -15.79 3.35 11.35
N ASP A 48 -15.38 2.10 11.61
CA ASP A 48 -15.00 1.63 12.95
C ASP A 48 -13.89 2.49 13.58
N ARG A 49 -12.92 2.97 12.80
CA ARG A 49 -11.89 3.90 13.29
C ARG A 49 -12.46 5.26 13.66
N ALA A 50 -13.33 5.82 12.83
CA ALA A 50 -13.97 7.10 13.09
C ALA A 50 -14.85 7.03 14.35
N ASP A 51 -15.65 5.97 14.49
CA ASP A 51 -16.54 5.76 15.63
C ASP A 51 -15.75 5.65 16.95
N ARG A 52 -14.65 4.88 16.95
CA ARG A 52 -13.76 4.80 18.11
C ARG A 52 -13.03 6.11 18.42
N ALA A 53 -12.76 6.93 17.42
CA ALA A 53 -12.17 8.25 17.65
C ALA A 53 -13.18 9.20 18.30
N ALA A 54 -14.44 9.18 17.85
CA ALA A 54 -15.52 10.00 18.41
C ALA A 54 -15.86 9.62 19.86
N ALA A 55 -15.83 8.33 20.20
CA ALA A 55 -16.12 7.84 21.55
C ALA A 55 -15.04 8.15 22.62
N ARG A 56 -13.90 8.73 22.21
CA ARG A 56 -12.78 9.09 23.11
C ARG A 56 -12.72 10.58 23.44
N GLY A 57 -13.63 11.40 22.88
CA GLY A 57 -13.79 12.82 23.20
C GLY A 57 -14.96 13.04 24.14
#